data_AF-U3P504-F1
#
_entry.id   AF-U3P504-F1
#
_cell.length_a   1.000
_cell.length_b   1.000
_cell.length_c   1.000
_cell.angle_alpha   90.00
_cell.angle_beta   90.00
_cell.angle_gamma   90.00
#
_symmetry.space_group_name_H-M   'P 1'
#
loop_
_entity.id
_entity.type
_entity.pdbx_description
1 polymer ?
#
loop_
_entity_poly.entity_id
_entity_poly.type
_entity_poly.pdbx_seq_one_letter_code
_entity_poly.pdbx_strand_id
1 'polypeptide(L)'
;MIAVLTAGAAVSALAGCAGSPESPAMTTPVAAPVTVAVGELEGRVVELPRSTALNIATGDSAVTGWSATLAPPGVVRFQDGAVHSTFSTNPGIVPLRLGTAEVVLRHDGDQPIRFSVRVTAP
;
A
#
# COMPACT_ATOMS: atom_id res chain seq x y z
N MET A 1 45.34 24.73 56.20
CA MET A 1 46.47 24.44 55.30
C MET A 1 46.11 23.19 54.50
N ILE A 2 46.45 23.15 53.20
CA ILE A 2 46.09 22.15 52.18
C ILE A 2 44.75 22.45 51.48
N ALA A 3 44.60 22.43 50.17
CA ALA A 3 45.41 22.82 49.02
C ALA A 3 44.41 22.85 47.84
N VAL A 4 44.58 23.81 46.95
CA VAL A 4 43.80 24.06 45.73
C VAL A 4 43.85 22.85 44.79
N LEU A 5 42.73 22.52 44.13
CA LEU A 5 42.73 21.86 42.82
C LEU A 5 41.58 22.40 41.95
N THR A 6 41.97 23.32 41.08
CA THR A 6 41.25 23.84 39.91
C THR A 6 41.21 22.80 38.78
N ALA A 7 40.04 22.59 38.20
CA ALA A 7 39.85 22.05 36.83
C ALA A 7 38.46 22.54 36.39
N GLY A 8 38.25 23.30 35.32
CA GLY A 8 38.91 23.33 34.02
C GLY A 8 37.82 23.04 32.98
N ALA A 9 37.25 24.09 32.39
CA ALA A 9 36.12 24.01 31.45
C ALA A 9 36.51 23.36 30.12
N ALA A 10 35.60 22.55 29.55
CA ALA A 10 35.66 22.10 28.17
C ALA A 10 34.28 22.25 27.52
N VAL A 11 34.12 23.32 26.71
CA VAL A 11 32.97 23.54 25.84
C VAL A 11 33.32 22.94 24.49
N SER A 12 32.76 21.77 24.19
CA SER A 12 32.94 21.13 22.88
C SER A 12 31.86 21.62 21.91
N ALA A 13 32.19 22.65 21.13
CA ALA A 13 31.40 23.03 19.96
C ALA A 13 31.65 22.01 18.84
N LEU A 14 30.66 21.18 18.53
CA LEU A 14 30.66 20.39 17.29
C LEU A 14 30.06 21.25 16.17
N ALA A 15 30.93 21.95 15.46
CA ALA A 15 30.65 22.52 14.15
C ALA A 15 31.46 21.75 13.09
N GLY A 16 30.78 21.31 12.02
CA GLY A 16 31.36 20.63 10.85
C GLY A 16 30.80 19.20 10.69
N CYS A 17 30.34 18.73 9.53
CA CYS A 17 30.71 19.10 8.17
C CYS A 17 29.56 18.86 7.16
N ALA A 18 29.50 19.77 6.20
CA ALA A 18 29.24 19.57 4.77
C ALA A 18 27.99 18.75 4.37
N GLY A 19 26.92 19.48 4.06
CA GLY A 19 25.91 19.03 3.12
C GLY A 19 26.56 18.81 1.76
N SER A 20 26.59 17.55 1.31
CA SER A 20 26.74 17.23 -0.10
C SER A 20 25.53 17.81 -0.84
N PRO A 21 25.70 18.41 -2.04
CA PRO A 21 24.57 18.72 -2.89
C PRO A 21 24.00 17.37 -3.35
N GLU A 22 23.00 16.86 -2.64
CA GLU A 22 22.18 15.77 -3.14
C GLU A 22 21.57 16.26 -4.46
N SER A 23 21.97 15.60 -5.55
CA SER A 23 21.27 15.69 -6.83
C SER A 23 19.78 15.63 -6.55
N PRO A 24 18.94 16.50 -7.15
CA PRO A 24 17.51 16.47 -6.90
C PRO A 24 17.01 15.08 -7.27
N ALA A 25 16.68 14.28 -6.25
CA ALA A 25 15.95 13.05 -6.44
C ALA A 25 14.67 13.48 -7.14
N MET A 26 14.49 12.99 -8.38
CA MET A 26 13.25 13.17 -9.13
C MET A 26 12.18 12.38 -8.39
N THR A 27 11.66 12.94 -7.29
CA THR A 27 10.57 12.38 -6.50
C THR A 27 9.29 12.68 -7.24
N THR A 28 9.04 12.01 -8.36
CA THR A 28 7.66 11.91 -8.85
C THR A 28 6.90 11.16 -7.76
N PRO A 29 5.92 11.80 -7.08
CA PRO A 29 5.19 11.15 -6.00
C PRO A 29 4.47 9.92 -6.57
N VAL A 30 4.77 8.74 -6.04
CA VAL A 30 4.01 7.53 -6.37
C VAL A 30 2.69 7.63 -5.60
N ALA A 31 1.57 7.57 -6.32
CA ALA A 31 0.26 7.58 -5.70
C ALA A 31 0.10 6.33 -4.80
N ALA A 32 -0.32 6.54 -3.55
CA ALA A 32 -0.52 5.45 -2.62
C ALA A 32 -1.68 4.55 -3.08
N PRO A 33 -1.59 3.22 -2.88
CA PRO A 33 -2.70 2.32 -3.18
C PRO A 33 -3.94 2.66 -2.36
N VAL A 34 -5.12 2.48 -2.96
CA VAL A 34 -6.37 2.47 -2.21
C VAL A 34 -6.40 1.16 -1.42
N THR A 35 -6.43 1.23 -0.09
CA THR A 35 -6.48 0.03 0.76
C THR A 35 -7.86 -0.10 1.40
N VAL A 36 -8.47 -1.28 1.28
CA VAL A 36 -9.77 -1.60 1.88
C VAL A 36 -9.67 -2.96 2.57
N ALA A 37 -10.20 -3.09 3.79
CA ALA A 37 -10.28 -4.37 4.47
C ALA A 37 -11.29 -5.28 3.79
N VAL A 38 -10.98 -6.57 3.67
CA VAL A 38 -11.83 -7.54 2.95
C VAL A 38 -13.25 -7.62 3.52
N GLY A 39 -13.40 -7.47 4.84
CA GLY A 39 -14.69 -7.45 5.53
C GLY A 39 -15.55 -6.20 5.28
N GLU A 40 -14.99 -5.17 4.65
CA GLU A 40 -15.70 -3.92 4.31
C GLU A 40 -16.12 -3.83 2.83
N LEU A 41 -15.84 -4.88 2.05
CA LEU A 41 -16.10 -4.85 0.61
C LEU A 41 -17.56 -5.15 0.25
N GLU A 42 -18.27 -5.95 1.02
CA GLU A 42 -19.62 -6.40 0.66
C GLU A 42 -20.57 -5.21 0.38
N GLY A 43 -21.15 -5.20 -0.81
CA GLY A 43 -22.06 -4.17 -1.31
C GLY A 43 -21.41 -2.81 -1.60
N ARG A 44 -20.10 -2.66 -1.41
CA ARG A 44 -19.40 -1.38 -1.55
C ARG A 44 -19.14 -1.02 -3.02
N VAL A 45 -19.16 0.27 -3.32
CA VAL A 45 -18.55 0.82 -4.54
C VAL A 45 -17.23 1.46 -4.17
N VAL A 46 -16.13 0.92 -4.70
CA VAL A 46 -14.77 1.43 -4.50
C VAL A 46 -14.41 2.35 -5.65
N GLU A 47 -14.15 3.62 -5.34
CA GLU A 47 -13.53 4.55 -6.29
C GLU A 47 -12.05 4.20 -6.42
N LEU A 48 -11.62 3.89 -7.64
CA LEU A 48 -10.24 3.49 -7.92
C LEU A 48 -9.64 4.37 -9.02
N PRO A 49 -8.80 5.35 -8.66
CA PRO A 49 -8.05 6.13 -9.64
C PRO A 49 -7.18 5.20 -10.49
N ARG A 50 -7.17 5.42 -11.82
CA ARG A 50 -6.42 4.57 -12.77
C ARG A 50 -4.91 4.53 -12.50
N SER A 51 -4.38 5.49 -11.76
CA SER A 51 -2.98 5.59 -11.34
C SER A 51 -2.60 4.67 -10.16
N THR A 52 -3.58 3.98 -9.55
CA THR A 52 -3.38 3.18 -8.34
C THR A 52 -4.03 1.80 -8.44
N ALA A 53 -3.62 0.87 -7.59
CA ALA A 53 -4.31 -0.41 -7.40
C ALA A 53 -5.13 -0.40 -6.11
N LEU A 54 -6.19 -1.22 -6.09
CA LEU A 54 -6.88 -1.59 -4.86
C LEU A 54 -6.07 -2.71 -4.19
N ASN A 55 -5.57 -2.42 -3.00
CA ASN A 55 -4.95 -3.38 -2.09
C ASN A 55 -6.03 -3.90 -1.13
N ILE A 56 -6.37 -5.19 -1.19
CA ILE A 56 -7.42 -5.78 -0.35
C ILE A 56 -6.75 -6.37 0.89
N ALA A 57 -6.82 -5.65 2.01
CA ALA A 57 -6.24 -6.11 3.26
C ALA A 57 -7.04 -7.29 3.83
N THR A 58 -6.42 -8.47 3.90
CA THR A 58 -7.07 -9.70 4.37
C THR A 58 -7.13 -9.82 5.89
N GLY A 59 -6.41 -8.95 6.62
CA GLY A 59 -6.31 -9.03 8.08
C GLY A 59 -5.63 -10.33 8.50
N ASP A 60 -6.30 -11.10 9.35
CA ASP A 60 -5.80 -12.40 9.83
C ASP A 60 -6.03 -13.55 8.83
N SER A 61 -6.80 -13.31 7.75
CA SER A 61 -7.02 -14.31 6.70
C SER A 61 -5.79 -14.44 5.79
N ALA A 62 -5.61 -15.64 5.22
CA ALA A 62 -4.53 -15.93 4.29
C ALA A 62 -4.55 -14.96 3.09
N VAL A 63 -3.36 -14.57 2.61
CA VAL A 63 -3.23 -13.68 1.43
C VAL A 63 -3.34 -14.43 0.09
N THR A 64 -3.16 -15.75 0.09
CA THR A 64 -3.25 -16.64 -1.08
C THR A 64 -4.62 -17.31 -1.17
N GLY A 65 -4.94 -17.98 -2.28
CA GLY A 65 -6.18 -18.77 -2.41
C GLY A 65 -7.42 -17.95 -2.80
N TRP A 66 -7.26 -16.64 -2.98
CA TRP A 66 -8.31 -15.77 -3.46
C TRP A 66 -8.51 -15.92 -4.97
N SER A 67 -9.76 -15.77 -5.42
CA SER A 67 -10.10 -15.67 -6.83
C SER A 67 -11.20 -14.63 -7.03
N ALA A 68 -11.26 -14.04 -8.23
CA ALA A 68 -12.30 -13.06 -8.56
C ALA A 68 -12.94 -13.34 -9.92
N THR A 69 -14.26 -13.22 -9.98
CA THR A 69 -15.01 -13.07 -11.23
C THR A 69 -15.27 -11.59 -11.47
N LEU A 70 -15.00 -11.11 -12.69
CA LEU A 70 -15.04 -9.70 -13.05
C LEU A 70 -16.02 -9.48 -14.21
N ALA A 71 -16.91 -8.49 -14.08
CA ALA A 71 -17.85 -8.15 -15.14
C ALA A 71 -18.05 -6.62 -15.25
N PRO A 72 -17.96 -6.02 -16.45
CA PRO A 72 -17.53 -6.62 -17.70
C PRO A 72 -16.01 -6.91 -17.70
N PRO A 73 -15.54 -7.87 -18.52
CA PRO A 73 -14.11 -8.13 -18.65
C PRO A 73 -13.38 -6.91 -19.22
N GLY A 74 -12.12 -6.74 -18.84
CA GLY A 74 -11.23 -5.71 -19.42
C GLY A 74 -11.35 -4.30 -18.81
N VAL A 75 -12.21 -4.08 -17.81
CA VAL A 75 -12.24 -2.82 -17.04
C VAL A 75 -11.19 -2.84 -15.92
N VAL A 76 -11.11 -3.96 -15.20
CA VAL A 76 -10.10 -4.21 -14.16
C VAL A 76 -9.52 -5.62 -14.33
N ARG A 77 -8.41 -5.90 -13.65
CA ARG A 77 -7.78 -7.22 -13.54
C ARG A 77 -7.60 -7.58 -12.08
N PHE A 78 -7.86 -8.84 -11.73
CA PHE A 78 -7.53 -9.38 -10.42
C PHE A 78 -6.04 -9.71 -10.32
N GLN A 79 -5.45 -9.40 -9.18
CA GLN A 79 -4.09 -9.78 -8.84
C GLN A 79 -4.13 -10.63 -7.58
N ASP A 80 -3.63 -11.86 -7.69
CA ASP A 80 -3.54 -12.78 -6.56
C ASP A 80 -2.57 -12.23 -5.52
N GLY A 81 -2.86 -12.45 -4.25
CA GLY A 81 -1.88 -12.28 -3.19
C GLY A 81 -0.90 -13.45 -3.18
N ALA A 82 0.30 -13.20 -2.68
CA ALA A 82 1.39 -14.17 -2.65
C ALA A 82 2.19 -14.09 -1.35
N VAL A 83 2.70 -15.24 -0.92
CA VAL A 83 3.69 -15.33 0.15
C VAL A 83 5.07 -15.45 -0.47
N HIS A 84 5.99 -14.58 -0.06
CA HIS A 84 7.41 -14.66 -0.36
C HIS A 84 8.19 -15.01 0.92
N SER A 85 9.47 -15.34 0.78
CA SER A 85 10.31 -15.76 1.90
C SER A 85 10.45 -14.69 3.00
N THR A 86 10.30 -13.41 2.66
CA THR A 86 10.52 -12.28 3.57
C THR A 86 9.34 -11.32 3.68
N PHE A 87 8.30 -11.47 2.85
CA PHE A 87 7.12 -10.62 2.87
C PHE A 87 5.92 -11.31 2.21
N SER A 88 4.72 -10.79 2.44
CA SER A 88 3.52 -11.16 1.72
C SER A 88 2.98 -9.98 0.91
N THR A 89 2.24 -10.29 -0.15
CA THR A 89 1.44 -9.35 -0.91
C THR A 89 -0.01 -9.74 -0.77
N ASN A 90 -0.86 -8.75 -0.52
CA ASN A 90 -2.30 -8.95 -0.49
C ASN A 90 -2.86 -9.16 -1.92
N PRO A 91 -4.03 -9.79 -2.05
CA PRO A 91 -4.78 -9.74 -3.29
C PRO A 91 -5.23 -8.31 -3.61
N GLY A 92 -5.55 -8.06 -4.87
CA GLY A 92 -5.91 -6.72 -5.31
C GLY A 92 -6.63 -6.64 -6.65
N ILE A 93 -7.04 -5.43 -6.99
CA ILE A 93 -7.67 -5.08 -8.26
C ILE A 93 -6.84 -3.98 -8.94
N VAL A 94 -6.43 -4.24 -10.19
CA VAL A 94 -5.67 -3.30 -11.01
C VAL A 94 -6.59 -2.70 -12.08
N PRO A 95 -6.69 -1.37 -12.18
CA PRO A 95 -7.52 -0.72 -13.20
C PRO A 95 -6.86 -0.82 -14.58
N LEU A 96 -7.65 -1.14 -15.60
CA LEU A 96 -7.18 -1.21 -17.00
C LEU A 96 -7.68 -0.01 -17.82
N ARG A 97 -8.96 0.34 -17.67
CA ARG A 97 -9.63 1.47 -18.34
C ARG A 97 -10.73 2.05 -17.46
N LEU A 98 -11.16 3.26 -17.79
CA LEU A 98 -12.31 3.89 -17.16
C LEU A 98 -13.58 3.05 -17.34
N GLY A 99 -14.43 3.07 -16.32
CA GLY A 99 -15.69 2.31 -16.28
C GLY A 99 -15.93 1.70 -14.90
N THR A 100 -17.01 0.93 -14.79
CA THR A 100 -17.35 0.20 -13.57
C THR A 100 -17.28 -1.29 -13.83
N ALA A 101 -16.70 -2.04 -12.90
CA ALA A 101 -16.71 -3.50 -12.89
C ALA A 101 -17.33 -4.02 -11.59
N GLU A 102 -18.26 -4.95 -11.71
CA GLU A 102 -18.66 -5.83 -10.62
C GLU A 102 -17.57 -6.87 -10.37
N VAL A 103 -17.30 -7.10 -9.10
CA VAL A 103 -16.31 -8.05 -8.60
C VAL A 103 -17.01 -9.03 -7.67
N VAL A 104 -16.85 -10.32 -7.96
CA VAL A 104 -17.25 -11.41 -7.05
C VAL A 104 -15.98 -12.11 -6.58
N LEU A 105 -15.55 -11.76 -5.37
CA LEU A 105 -14.34 -12.24 -4.72
C LEU A 105 -14.65 -13.49 -3.88
N ARG A 106 -13.78 -14.49 -3.93
CA ARG A 106 -13.95 -15.79 -3.24
C ARG A 106 -12.66 -16.25 -2.60
N HIS A 107 -12.79 -16.95 -1.47
CA HIS A 107 -11.71 -17.65 -0.77
C HIS A 107 -12.28 -18.92 -0.11
N ASP A 108 -11.59 -20.05 -0.25
CA ASP A 108 -11.78 -21.34 0.45
C ASP A 108 -13.17 -21.65 1.04
N GLY A 109 -14.20 -21.78 0.19
CA GLY A 109 -15.53 -22.23 0.61
C GLY A 109 -16.37 -21.21 1.37
N ASP A 110 -15.83 -20.01 1.61
CA ASP A 110 -16.55 -18.89 2.19
C ASP A 110 -17.64 -18.36 1.26
N GLN A 111 -18.56 -17.59 1.84
CA GLN A 111 -19.55 -16.86 1.05
C GLN A 111 -18.85 -15.85 0.12
N PRO A 112 -19.25 -15.78 -1.16
CA PRO A 112 -18.64 -14.85 -2.10
C PRO A 112 -18.93 -13.40 -1.69
N ILE A 113 -17.89 -12.57 -1.69
CA ILE A 113 -17.99 -11.13 -1.42
C ILE A 113 -18.24 -10.39 -2.73
N ARG A 114 -19.26 -9.54 -2.76
CA ARG A 114 -19.70 -8.83 -3.97
C ARG A 114 -19.55 -7.33 -3.80
N PHE A 115 -18.84 -6.70 -4.71
CA PHE A 115 -18.62 -5.26 -4.69
C PHE A 115 -18.41 -4.72 -6.10
N SER A 116 -18.43 -3.41 -6.24
CA SER A 116 -18.15 -2.73 -7.51
C SER A 116 -16.89 -1.89 -7.41
N VAL A 117 -16.12 -1.85 -8.48
CA VAL A 117 -14.99 -0.95 -8.65
C VAL A 117 -15.34 0.04 -9.74
N ARG A 118 -15.34 1.33 -9.41
CA ARG A 118 -15.49 2.41 -10.38
C ARG A 118 -14.12 3.02 -10.66
N VAL A 119 -13.60 2.78 -11.85
CA VAL A 119 -12.31 3.29 -12.29
C VAL A 119 -12.47 4.74 -12.74
N THR A 120 -11.78 5.64 -12.04
CA THR A 120 -11.80 7.08 -12.30
C THR A 120 -10.54 7.55 -13.00
N ALA A 121 -10.58 8.78 -13.52
CA ALA A 121 -9.37 9.48 -13.95
C ALA A 121 -8.36 9.59 -12.78
N PRO A 122 -7.06 9.76 -13.09
CA PRO A 122 -6.01 9.94 -12.09
C PRO A 122 -6.27 11.07 -11.10
#